data_AF-A0A7C9CP36-F1
#
_entry.id   AF-A0A7C9CP36-F1
#
_cell.length_a   1.000
_cell.length_b   1.000
_cell.length_c   1.000
_cell.angle_alpha   90.00
_cell.angle_beta   90.00
_cell.angle_gamma   90.00
#
_symmetry.space_group_name_H-M   'P 1'
#
loop_
_entity.id
_entity.type
_entity.pdbx_description
1 polymer ?
#
loop_
_entity_poly.entity_id
_entity_poly.type
_entity_poly.pdbx_seq_one_letter_code
_entity_poly.pdbx_strand_id
1 'polypeptide(L)'
;VHEEAGEKSELHITEEGDKYSASSSKKKVCNYAKGRWVLDSRRPLYSGFKCKRWLSEMWACRLTQRPDFGYEAYKWQPENCYMPDFERSAFLKRMPDKTIAFV
;
A
#
# COMPACT_ATOMS: atom_id res chain seq x y z
N VAL A 1 2.76 39.56 55.71
CA VAL A 1 4.16 40.03 55.64
C VAL A 1 4.94 38.94 54.92
N HIS A 2 5.47 39.27 53.73
CA HIS A 2 6.34 38.50 52.79
C HIS A 2 5.65 37.34 52.01
N GLU A 3 5.52 37.29 50.65
CA GLU A 3 6.48 37.42 49.51
C GLU A 3 7.72 36.53 49.70
N GLU A 4 8.27 35.74 48.76
CA GLU A 4 8.18 35.65 47.30
C GLU A 4 8.78 34.29 46.82
N ALA A 5 8.58 33.99 45.54
CA ALA A 5 9.46 33.34 44.54
C ALA A 5 10.08 31.93 44.75
N GLY A 6 10.10 31.17 43.65
CA GLY A 6 10.62 29.79 43.56
C GLY A 6 12.06 29.69 43.07
N GLU A 7 12.53 28.44 42.92
CA GLU A 7 13.79 28.13 42.27
C GLU A 7 13.65 26.89 41.38
N LYS A 8 14.07 27.06 40.13
CA LYS A 8 13.98 26.13 39.01
C LYS A 8 15.31 25.38 38.93
N SER A 9 15.32 24.07 39.08
CA SER A 9 16.54 23.27 38.96
C SER A 9 16.86 22.92 37.50
N GLU A 10 18.16 22.89 37.24
CA GLU A 10 18.85 23.04 35.96
C GLU A 10 19.05 21.70 35.25
N LEU A 11 18.78 21.62 33.93
CA LEU A 11 19.12 20.46 33.09
C LEU A 11 20.43 20.75 32.35
N HIS A 12 21.46 19.98 32.70
CA HIS A 12 22.80 20.03 32.14
C HIS A 12 22.79 19.59 30.66
N ILE A 13 23.28 20.43 29.76
CA ILE A 13 23.52 20.09 28.35
C ILE A 13 24.97 19.65 28.25
N THR A 14 25.20 18.37 27.92
CA THR A 14 26.50 17.89 27.45
C THR A 14 26.47 17.80 25.92
N GLU A 15 27.27 18.63 25.26
CA GLU A 15 27.57 18.50 23.84
C GLU A 15 28.54 17.32 23.62
N GLU A 16 28.08 16.25 23.00
CA GLU A 16 28.96 15.36 22.24
C GLU A 16 28.44 15.22 20.81
N GLY A 17 29.26 15.68 19.88
CA GLY A 17 29.01 15.65 18.45
C GLY A 17 29.23 14.25 17.90
N ASP A 18 28.14 13.48 17.82
CA ASP A 18 28.10 12.33 16.94
C ASP A 18 27.76 12.76 15.53
N LYS A 19 28.73 12.55 14.63
CA LYS A 19 28.59 12.65 13.18
C LYS A 19 27.47 11.74 12.71
N TYR A 20 26.24 12.25 12.68
CA TYR A 20 25.21 11.72 11.80
C TYR A 20 25.73 11.91 10.39
N SER A 21 26.35 10.87 9.82
CA SER A 21 26.56 10.80 8.40
C SER A 21 25.18 10.95 7.81
N ALA A 22 24.88 12.12 7.26
CA ALA A 22 23.76 12.31 6.39
C ALA A 22 24.07 11.48 5.15
N SER A 23 23.88 10.16 5.26
CA SER A 23 23.56 9.32 4.13
C SER A 23 22.31 9.97 3.57
N SER A 24 22.52 10.84 2.59
CA SER A 24 21.50 11.24 1.64
C SER A 24 21.14 9.98 0.87
N SER A 25 20.45 9.05 1.55
CA SER A 25 19.64 8.05 0.92
C SER A 25 18.52 8.84 0.27
N LYS A 26 18.82 9.39 -0.92
CA LYS A 26 17.82 9.81 -1.88
C LYS A 26 16.78 8.71 -1.85
N LYS A 27 15.59 8.97 -1.30
CA LYS A 27 14.50 7.98 -1.26
C LYS A 27 14.37 7.49 -2.69
N LYS A 28 14.82 6.26 -2.96
CA LYS A 28 14.78 5.70 -4.31
C LYS A 28 13.31 5.72 -4.69
N VAL A 29 12.97 6.48 -5.73
CA VAL A 29 11.61 6.53 -6.25
C VAL A 29 11.25 5.11 -6.65
N CYS A 30 10.14 4.61 -6.10
CA CYS A 30 9.69 3.27 -6.43
C CYS A 30 9.22 3.22 -7.87
N ASN A 31 9.77 2.29 -8.66
CA ASN A 31 9.25 1.97 -9.98
C ASN A 31 8.34 0.75 -9.90
N TYR A 32 7.04 0.96 -9.74
CA TYR A 32 6.04 -0.11 -9.63
C TYR A 32 5.88 -0.96 -10.90
N ALA A 33 6.38 -0.48 -12.05
CA ALA A 33 6.32 -1.21 -13.32
C ALA A 33 7.44 -2.26 -13.47
N LYS A 34 8.48 -2.23 -12.62
CA LYS A 34 9.54 -3.25 -12.58
C LYS A 34 9.28 -4.24 -11.45
N GLY A 35 9.28 -5.53 -11.78
CA GLY A 35 8.81 -6.56 -10.87
C GLY A 35 8.69 -7.91 -11.54
N ARG A 36 8.03 -8.83 -10.84
CA ARG A 36 7.76 -10.19 -11.31
C ARG A 36 6.40 -10.68 -10.84
N TRP A 37 5.85 -11.65 -11.56
CA TRP A 37 4.68 -12.39 -11.13
C TRP A 37 5.07 -13.44 -10.09
N VAL A 38 4.34 -13.49 -8.97
CA VAL A 38 4.49 -14.49 -7.92
C VAL A 38 3.14 -15.11 -7.59
N LEU A 39 3.13 -16.37 -7.14
CA LEU A 39 1.91 -17.03 -6.65
C LEU A 39 1.50 -16.42 -5.30
N ASP A 40 0.21 -16.15 -5.12
CA ASP A 40 -0.38 -15.66 -3.88
C ASP A 40 -1.66 -16.45 -3.59
N SER A 41 -1.66 -17.21 -2.49
CA SER A 41 -2.81 -18.05 -2.08
C SER A 41 -4.05 -17.24 -1.70
N ARG A 42 -3.92 -15.93 -1.50
CA ARG A 42 -5.03 -15.02 -1.16
C ARG A 42 -5.75 -14.50 -2.40
N ARG A 43 -5.33 -14.93 -3.60
CA ARG A 43 -5.93 -14.56 -4.88
C ARG A 43 -6.90 -15.65 -5.38
N PRO A 44 -7.90 -15.30 -6.21
CA PRO A 44 -8.22 -13.96 -6.72
C PRO A 44 -8.91 -13.06 -5.67
N LEU A 45 -8.83 -11.73 -5.85
CA LEU A 45 -9.47 -10.74 -4.95
C LEU A 45 -11.00 -10.67 -5.10
N TYR A 46 -11.54 -11.23 -6.17
CA TYR A 46 -12.96 -11.32 -6.46
C TYR A 46 -13.28 -12.69 -7.04
N SER A 47 -14.54 -13.09 -6.91
CA SER A 47 -15.03 -14.33 -7.53
C SER A 47 -15.65 -14.02 -8.89
N GLY A 48 -15.15 -14.65 -9.95
CA GLY A 48 -15.75 -14.53 -11.29
C GLY A 48 -17.23 -14.95 -11.31
N PHE A 49 -17.62 -15.96 -10.53
CA PHE A 49 -19.01 -16.40 -10.43
C PHE A 49 -19.93 -15.40 -9.70
N LYS A 50 -19.42 -14.72 -8.67
CA LYS A 50 -20.23 -13.76 -7.89
C LYS A 50 -20.30 -12.37 -8.53
N CYS A 51 -19.36 -12.05 -9.42
CA CYS A 51 -19.29 -10.73 -10.08
C CYS A 51 -20.08 -10.65 -11.41
N LYS A 52 -20.98 -11.61 -11.67
CA LYS A 52 -21.76 -11.71 -12.92
C LYS A 52 -22.45 -10.43 -13.36
N ARG A 53 -22.92 -9.60 -12.41
CA ARG A 53 -23.64 -8.36 -12.72
C ARG A 53 -22.74 -7.27 -13.31
N TRP A 54 -21.45 -7.27 -12.94
CA TRP A 54 -20.52 -6.17 -13.25
C TRP A 54 -19.43 -6.58 -14.23
N LEU A 55 -19.24 -7.88 -14.42
CA LEU A 55 -18.26 -8.43 -15.35
C LEU A 55 -18.96 -8.73 -16.68
N SER A 56 -18.53 -8.09 -17.76
CA SER A 56 -19.01 -8.43 -19.10
C SER A 56 -18.68 -9.88 -19.44
N GLU A 57 -19.55 -10.53 -20.22
CA GLU A 57 -19.44 -11.94 -20.59
C GLU A 57 -18.09 -12.27 -21.24
N MET A 58 -17.54 -11.34 -22.03
CA MET A 58 -16.23 -11.49 -22.68
C MET A 58 -15.07 -11.68 -21.68
N TRP A 59 -15.22 -11.18 -20.45
CA TRP A 59 -14.21 -11.24 -19.39
C TRP A 59 -14.55 -12.26 -18.30
N ALA A 60 -15.73 -12.86 -18.35
CA ALA A 60 -16.21 -13.79 -17.34
C ALA A 60 -15.74 -15.23 -17.63
N CYS A 61 -14.43 -15.46 -17.72
CA CYS A 61 -13.85 -16.76 -18.08
C CYS A 61 -14.32 -17.93 -17.20
N ARG A 62 -14.62 -17.67 -15.92
CA ARG A 62 -15.19 -18.66 -14.99
C ARG A 62 -16.59 -19.15 -15.40
N LEU A 63 -17.27 -18.45 -16.29
CA LEU A 63 -18.58 -18.79 -16.84
C LEU A 63 -18.49 -19.46 -18.21
N THR A 64 -17.28 -19.58 -18.78
CA THR A 64 -17.05 -20.28 -20.04
C THR A 64 -16.63 -21.72 -19.79
N GLN A 65 -16.35 -22.46 -20.86
CA GLN A 65 -15.86 -23.85 -20.79
C GLN A 65 -14.36 -23.95 -20.51
N ARG A 66 -13.69 -22.84 -20.16
CA ARG A 66 -12.25 -22.85 -19.90
C ARG A 66 -11.93 -23.76 -18.70
N PRO A 67 -10.96 -24.69 -18.81
CA PRO A 67 -10.63 -25.62 -17.75
C PRO A 67 -9.54 -25.11 -16.78
N ASP A 68 -8.66 -24.20 -17.24
CA ASP A 68 -7.52 -23.72 -16.46
C ASP A 68 -7.79 -22.35 -15.82
N PHE A 69 -7.43 -22.21 -14.54
CA PHE A 69 -7.59 -20.96 -13.80
C PHE A 69 -6.39 -20.62 -12.89
N GLY A 70 -5.26 -21.31 -13.06
CA GLY A 70 -4.05 -21.06 -12.27
C GLY A 70 -3.50 -19.63 -12.43
N TYR A 71 -3.78 -19.00 -13.58
CA TYR A 71 -3.39 -17.61 -13.85
C TYR A 71 -4.01 -16.61 -12.86
N GLU A 72 -5.17 -16.91 -12.27
CA GLU A 72 -5.86 -16.03 -11.32
C GLU A 72 -5.14 -15.92 -9.96
N ALA A 73 -4.24 -16.86 -9.67
CA ALA A 73 -3.49 -16.92 -8.40
C ALA A 73 -2.24 -16.02 -8.39
N TYR A 74 -1.90 -15.38 -9.50
CA TYR A 74 -0.69 -14.56 -9.59
C TYR A 74 -0.91 -13.13 -9.10
N LYS A 75 0.08 -12.59 -8.39
CA LYS A 75 0.18 -11.19 -7.96
C LYS A 75 1.47 -10.59 -8.53
N TRP A 76 1.40 -9.33 -8.97
CA TRP A 76 2.57 -8.55 -9.33
C TRP A 76 3.33 -8.11 -8.07
N GLN A 77 4.62 -8.42 -7.99
CA GLN A 77 5.53 -8.00 -6.91
C GLN A 77 6.57 -7.02 -7.47
N PRO A 78 6.47 -5.72 -7.15
CA PRO A 78 7.47 -4.74 -7.53
C PRO A 78 8.84 -5.04 -6.94
N GLU A 79 9.89 -4.71 -7.67
CA GLU A 79 11.27 -4.78 -7.18
C GLU A 79 11.58 -3.63 -6.24
N ASN A 80 12.26 -3.93 -5.13
CA ASN A 80 12.78 -2.93 -4.19
C ASN A 80 11.72 -2.00 -3.57
N CYS A 81 10.44 -2.39 -3.61
CA CYS A 81 9.35 -1.62 -3.04
C CYS A 81 8.32 -2.48 -2.33
N TYR A 82 7.68 -1.90 -1.33
CA TYR A 82 6.48 -2.44 -0.74
C TYR A 82 5.24 -1.97 -1.51
N MET A 83 4.37 -2.91 -1.89
CA MET A 83 3.04 -2.61 -2.43
C MET A 83 1.98 -3.14 -1.46
N PRO A 84 1.18 -2.27 -0.83
CA PRO A 84 0.15 -2.70 0.09
C PRO A 84 -0.92 -3.52 -0.63
N ASP A 85 -1.52 -4.47 0.08
CA ASP A 85 -2.66 -5.20 -0.45
C ASP A 85 -3.87 -4.27 -0.64
N PHE A 86 -4.66 -4.58 -1.67
CA PHE A 86 -5.86 -3.81 -1.95
C PHE A 86 -6.94 -4.12 -0.93
N GLU A 87 -7.35 -3.10 -0.17
CA GLU A 87 -8.45 -3.17 0.78
C GLU A 87 -9.63 -2.33 0.25
N ARG A 88 -10.73 -3.02 -0.04
CA ARG A 88 -11.92 -2.45 -0.71
C ARG A 88 -12.55 -1.34 0.10
N SER A 89 -12.69 -1.50 1.42
CA SER A 89 -13.38 -0.54 2.27
C SER A 89 -12.58 0.78 2.37
N ALA A 90 -11.26 0.68 2.44
CA ALA A 90 -10.35 1.81 2.53
C ALA A 90 -10.27 2.55 1.19
N PHE A 91 -10.35 1.84 0.06
CA PHE A 91 -10.51 2.48 -1.25
C PHE A 91 -11.82 3.28 -1.30
N LEU A 92 -12.95 2.64 -1.01
CA LEU A 92 -14.27 3.28 -1.08
C LEU A 92 -14.41 4.49 -0.13
N LYS A 93 -13.85 4.41 1.07
CA LYS A 93 -13.80 5.55 2.02
C LYS A 93 -13.06 6.79 1.48
N ARG A 94 -12.15 6.63 0.52
CA ARG A 94 -11.37 7.73 -0.09
C ARG A 94 -12.02 8.31 -1.36
N MET A 95 -13.01 7.60 -1.89
CA MET A 95 -13.73 7.91 -3.13
C MET A 95 -15.06 8.70 -2.99
N PRO A 96 -15.55 9.12 -1.81
CA PRO A 96 -16.72 10.00 -1.76
C PRO A 96 -16.52 11.25 -2.63
N ASP A 97 -17.57 11.63 -3.35
CA ASP A 97 -17.63 12.83 -4.20
C ASP A 97 -16.56 12.89 -5.30
N LYS A 98 -16.00 11.74 -5.69
CA LYS A 98 -15.00 11.61 -6.76
C LYS A 98 -15.49 10.68 -7.86
N THR A 99 -15.27 11.09 -9.10
CA THR A 99 -15.54 10.28 -10.29
C THR A 99 -14.23 9.76 -10.87
N ILE A 100 -14.16 8.45 -11.14
CA ILE A 100 -13.08 7.84 -11.93
C ILE A 100 -13.64 7.51 -13.31
N ALA A 101 -13.00 8.00 -14.36
CA ALA A 101 -13.28 7.63 -15.74
C ALA A 101 -12.04 6.95 -16.34
N PHE A 102 -12.25 5.88 -17.08
CA PHE A 102 -11.23 5.27 -17.95
C PHE A 102 -11.54 5.75 -19.37
N VAL A 103 -10.58 6.45 -19.99
CA VAL A 103 -10.69 7.05 -21.32
C VAL A 103 -9.72 6.36 -22.26
#